data_AF-A0A6P0C6Q6-F1
#
_entry.id   AF-A0A6P0C6Q6-F1
#
_cell.length_a   1.000
_cell.length_b   1.000
_cell.length_c   1.000
_cell.angle_alpha   90.00
_cell.angle_beta   90.00
_cell.angle_gamma   90.00
#
_symmetry.space_group_name_H-M   'P 1'
#
loop_
_entity.id
_entity.type
_entity.pdbx_description
1 polymer ?
#
loop_
_entity_poly.entity_id
_entity_poly.type
_entity_poly.pdbx_seq_one_letter_code
_entity_poly.pdbx_strand_id
1 'polypeptide(L)'
;MKPSRAINQAKAAFELPLGEPKVGSDAVNLRHLWHALELVSSMGDNAAIQTLHQALKSGQLVAHAHSNGAKIPSRTWLKAPSAQSNGSPPGWLTGVIYFHHDLENFKGELPVVALKEAESWLSTFSPKAGPGRPSKRAVAAKAYKKLYPNGHTAANATWKQVALSVEEVLGSQVSIRTIQRGLGLAS
;
A
#
# COMPACT_ATOMS: atom_id res chain seq x y z
N MET A 1 -0.15 3.92 -3.81
CA MET A 1 -1.29 3.03 -3.46
C MET A 1 -1.10 2.51 -2.03
N LYS A 2 -2.14 2.06 -1.30
CA LYS A 2 -1.93 1.39 0.01
C LYS A 2 -1.32 -0.01 -0.20
N PRO A 3 -0.30 -0.44 0.57
CA PRO A 3 0.33 -1.76 0.42
C PRO A 3 -0.63 -2.94 0.40
N SER A 4 -1.57 -3.01 1.36
CA SER A 4 -2.57 -4.09 1.43
C SER A 4 -3.45 -4.18 0.19
N ARG A 5 -3.84 -3.04 -0.38
CA ARG A 5 -4.62 -2.98 -1.63
C ARG A 5 -3.79 -3.47 -2.82
N ALA A 6 -2.52 -3.09 -2.89
CA ALA A 6 -1.62 -3.53 -3.96
C ALA A 6 -1.41 -5.05 -3.93
N ILE A 7 -1.19 -5.63 -2.74
CA ILE A 7 -1.05 -7.08 -2.56
C ILE A 7 -2.33 -7.81 -2.99
N ASN A 8 -3.51 -7.35 -2.56
CA ASN A 8 -4.77 -7.98 -2.93
C ASN A 8 -5.03 -7.92 -4.44
N GLN A 9 -4.71 -6.77 -5.07
CA GLN A 9 -4.80 -6.61 -6.52
C GLN A 9 -3.82 -7.55 -7.24
N ALA A 10 -2.59 -7.70 -6.73
CA ALA A 10 -1.62 -8.62 -7.28
C ALA A 10 -2.05 -10.10 -7.14
N LYS A 11 -2.61 -10.49 -6.00
CA LYS A 11 -3.17 -11.85 -5.81
C LYS A 11 -4.31 -12.15 -6.79
N ALA A 12 -5.09 -11.13 -7.18
CA ALA A 12 -6.19 -11.29 -8.15
C ALA A 12 -5.71 -11.30 -9.61
N ALA A 13 -4.52 -10.76 -9.91
CA ALA A 13 -4.00 -10.64 -11.27
C ALA A 13 -3.37 -11.94 -11.81
N PHE A 14 -2.98 -12.86 -10.92
CA PHE A 14 -2.36 -14.13 -11.31
C PHE A 14 -3.25 -15.31 -10.95
N GLU A 15 -3.56 -16.13 -11.94
CA GLU A 15 -4.03 -17.49 -11.68
C GLU A 15 -2.89 -18.31 -11.09
N LEU A 16 -3.20 -19.15 -10.11
CA LEU A 16 -2.21 -20.08 -9.56
C LEU A 16 -1.83 -21.09 -10.65
N PRO A 17 -0.55 -21.20 -11.01
CA PRO A 17 -0.08 -22.26 -11.90
C PRO A 17 -0.52 -23.64 -11.40
N LEU A 18 -0.83 -24.53 -12.34
CA LEU A 18 -1.25 -25.89 -12.02
C LEU A 18 -0.19 -26.58 -11.13
N GLY A 19 -0.59 -26.99 -9.92
CA GLY A 19 0.28 -27.66 -8.95
C GLY A 19 0.96 -26.74 -7.93
N GLU A 20 0.82 -25.41 -8.01
CA GLU A 20 1.32 -24.51 -6.97
C GLU A 20 0.41 -24.55 -5.72
N PRO A 21 0.95 -24.70 -4.49
CA PRO A 21 0.14 -24.73 -3.28
C PRO A 21 -0.54 -23.37 -3.04
N LYS A 22 -1.77 -23.39 -2.52
CA LYS A 22 -2.48 -22.17 -2.11
C LYS A 22 -1.80 -21.56 -0.89
N VAL A 23 -1.35 -20.31 -1.03
CA VAL A 23 -0.79 -19.54 0.08
C VAL A 23 -1.89 -18.87 0.90
N GLY A 24 -1.79 -18.99 2.23
CA GLY A 24 -2.72 -18.42 3.19
C GLY A 24 -2.85 -16.89 3.13
N SER A 25 -3.81 -16.35 3.87
CA SER A 25 -4.03 -14.90 3.97
C SER A 25 -2.92 -14.17 4.73
N ASP A 26 -2.14 -14.89 5.52
CA ASP A 26 -1.05 -14.41 6.37
C ASP A 26 0.31 -14.33 5.65
N ALA A 27 0.39 -14.82 4.42
CA ALA A 27 1.62 -14.87 3.63
C ALA A 27 1.43 -14.38 2.18
N VAL A 28 2.55 -14.04 1.53
CA VAL A 28 2.59 -13.47 0.18
C VAL A 28 3.71 -14.12 -0.63
N ASN A 29 3.37 -14.67 -1.80
CA ASN A 29 4.34 -15.15 -2.78
C ASN A 29 5.19 -14.00 -3.33
N LEU A 30 6.44 -14.30 -3.69
CA LEU A 30 7.36 -13.30 -4.24
C LEU A 30 6.85 -12.68 -5.56
N ARG A 31 6.17 -13.43 -6.44
CA ARG A 31 5.49 -12.87 -7.63
C ARG A 31 4.43 -11.83 -7.28
N HIS A 32 3.59 -12.11 -6.30
CA HIS A 32 2.58 -11.15 -5.86
C HIS A 32 3.24 -9.92 -5.22
N LEU A 33 4.32 -10.12 -4.47
CA LEU A 33 5.06 -9.03 -3.82
C LEU A 33 5.75 -8.11 -4.83
N TRP A 34 6.36 -8.69 -5.87
CA TRP A 34 6.94 -7.95 -6.98
C TRP A 34 5.88 -7.12 -7.73
N HIS A 35 4.77 -7.73 -8.13
CA HIS A 35 3.73 -6.98 -8.83
C HIS A 35 3.08 -5.92 -7.92
N ALA A 36 2.92 -6.21 -6.63
CA ALA A 36 2.48 -5.22 -5.65
C ALA A 36 3.47 -4.03 -5.53
N LEU A 37 4.78 -4.29 -5.65
CA LEU A 37 5.78 -3.23 -5.68
C LEU A 37 5.59 -2.33 -6.91
N GLU A 38 5.40 -2.89 -8.10
CA GLU A 38 5.11 -2.11 -9.32
C GLU A 38 3.90 -1.18 -9.14
N LEU A 39 2.81 -1.71 -8.57
CA LEU A 39 1.59 -0.95 -8.30
C LEU A 39 1.79 0.19 -7.29
N VAL A 40 2.71 0.02 -6.33
CA VAL A 40 2.97 1.00 -5.27
C VAL A 40 3.95 2.08 -5.70
N SER A 41 5.02 1.71 -6.40
CA SER A 41 6.15 2.57 -6.75
C SER A 41 6.12 3.09 -8.18
N SER A 42 5.26 2.55 -9.04
CA SER A 42 5.25 2.82 -10.48
C SER A 42 6.59 2.50 -11.18
N MET A 43 7.40 1.63 -10.57
CA MET A 43 8.62 1.10 -11.18
C MET A 43 8.25 0.18 -12.34
N GLY A 44 9.11 0.16 -13.37
CA GLY A 44 9.04 -0.87 -14.39
C GLY A 44 9.49 -2.23 -13.86
N ASP A 45 9.02 -3.28 -14.52
CA ASP A 45 9.23 -4.71 -14.25
C ASP A 45 10.64 -5.03 -13.71
N ASN A 46 11.66 -4.78 -14.51
CA ASN A 46 13.06 -5.06 -14.16
C ASN A 46 13.52 -4.33 -12.88
N ALA A 47 13.11 -3.07 -12.68
CA ALA A 47 13.51 -2.30 -11.51
C ALA A 47 12.84 -2.85 -10.24
N ALA A 48 11.57 -3.25 -10.33
CA ALA A 48 10.86 -3.86 -9.22
C ALA A 48 11.47 -5.23 -8.85
N ILE A 49 11.82 -6.06 -9.82
CA ILE A 49 12.47 -7.36 -9.54
C ILE A 49 13.85 -7.15 -8.88
N GLN A 50 14.68 -6.25 -9.42
CA GLN A 50 15.99 -5.96 -8.82
C GLN A 50 15.88 -5.43 -7.40
N THR A 51 14.87 -4.58 -7.14
CA THR A 51 14.59 -4.05 -5.80
C THR A 51 14.20 -5.17 -4.83
N LEU A 52 13.30 -6.06 -5.23
CA LEU A 52 12.91 -7.22 -4.43
C LEU A 52 14.09 -8.16 -4.16
N HIS A 53 14.89 -8.46 -5.20
CA HIS A 53 16.06 -9.32 -5.08
C HIS A 53 17.10 -8.73 -4.11
N GLN A 54 17.37 -7.43 -4.19
CA GLN A 54 18.29 -6.76 -3.28
C GLN A 54 17.77 -6.74 -1.84
N ALA A 55 16.46 -6.59 -1.63
CA ALA A 55 15.86 -6.66 -0.29
C ALA A 55 16.01 -8.06 0.34
N LEU A 56 15.85 -9.12 -0.45
CA LEU A 56 16.07 -10.51 -0.01
C LEU A 56 17.55 -10.78 0.29
N LYS A 57 18.46 -10.31 -0.57
CA LYS A 57 19.91 -10.50 -0.44
C LYS A 57 20.51 -9.73 0.74
N SER A 58 19.99 -8.53 1.03
CA SER A 58 20.42 -7.71 2.18
C SER A 58 19.74 -8.11 3.49
N GLY A 59 18.73 -8.98 3.45
CA GLY A 59 17.95 -9.38 4.62
C GLY A 59 16.95 -8.33 5.10
N GLN A 60 16.64 -7.32 4.28
CA GLN A 60 15.53 -6.38 4.52
C GLN A 60 14.17 -7.07 4.42
N LEU A 61 14.10 -8.13 3.63
CA LEU A 61 12.98 -9.06 3.56
C LEU A 61 13.47 -10.46 3.89
N VAL A 62 12.75 -11.13 4.78
CA VAL A 62 12.98 -12.52 5.15
C VAL A 62 11.93 -13.39 4.48
N ALA A 63 12.39 -14.26 3.59
CA ALA A 63 11.54 -15.27 2.96
C ALA A 63 11.61 -16.59 3.74
N HIS A 64 10.51 -17.31 3.70
CA HIS A 64 10.33 -18.63 4.30
C HIS A 64 9.84 -19.61 3.24
N ALA A 65 10.18 -20.88 3.39
CA ALA A 65 9.58 -21.95 2.60
C ALA A 65 8.11 -22.13 3.02
N HIS A 66 7.19 -22.17 2.06
CA HIS A 66 5.77 -22.33 2.35
C HIS A 66 5.45 -23.68 3.04
N SER A 67 6.13 -24.75 2.65
CA SER A 67 5.86 -26.12 3.12
C SER A 67 6.12 -26.35 4.61
N ASN A 68 7.13 -25.69 5.19
CA ASN A 68 7.59 -25.97 6.56
C ASN A 68 7.96 -24.70 7.35
N GLY A 69 7.78 -23.51 6.79
CA GLY A 69 8.12 -22.23 7.41
C GLY A 69 9.63 -21.99 7.59
N ALA A 70 10.49 -22.84 7.03
CA ALA A 70 11.92 -22.73 7.21
C ALA A 70 12.45 -21.44 6.57
N LYS A 71 13.22 -20.67 7.35
CA LYS A 71 13.82 -19.41 6.90
C LYS A 71 14.81 -19.68 5.77
N ILE A 72 14.67 -18.96 4.66
CA ILE A 72 15.59 -19.00 3.53
C ILE A 72 16.73 -18.00 3.79
N PRO A 73 18.00 -18.44 3.88
CA PRO A 73 19.11 -17.54 4.16
C PRO A 73 19.35 -16.51 3.05
N SER A 74 19.76 -15.30 3.43
CA SER A 74 20.03 -14.21 2.49
C SER A 74 21.11 -14.56 1.45
N ARG A 75 22.12 -15.34 1.87
CA ARG A 75 23.19 -15.84 0.99
C ARG A 75 22.71 -16.75 -0.13
N THR A 76 21.50 -17.31 -0.03
CA THR A 76 20.94 -18.22 -1.04
C THR A 76 20.46 -17.47 -2.29
N TRP A 77 20.28 -16.15 -2.22
CA TRP A 77 19.83 -15.29 -3.33
C TRP A 77 20.99 -14.82 -4.24
N LEU A 78 21.79 -15.74 -4.77
CA LEU A 78 23.05 -15.41 -5.44
C LEU A 78 22.91 -14.80 -6.84
N LYS A 79 21.90 -15.21 -7.63
CA LYS A 79 21.69 -14.69 -9.00
C LYS A 79 20.61 -13.62 -9.00
N ALA A 80 21.02 -12.39 -9.31
CA ALA A 80 20.07 -11.38 -9.76
C ALA A 80 19.43 -11.87 -11.07
N PRO A 81 18.13 -11.63 -11.29
CA PRO A 81 17.50 -11.79 -12.59
C PRO A 81 18.35 -11.08 -13.63
N SER A 82 18.97 -11.79 -14.57
CA SER A 82 19.12 -11.18 -15.87
C SER A 82 17.76 -11.29 -16.52
N ALA A 83 17.17 -10.17 -16.90
CA ALA A 83 16.12 -10.17 -17.89
C ALA A 83 16.76 -10.74 -19.17
N GLN A 84 16.79 -12.06 -19.33
CA GLN A 84 17.13 -12.64 -20.61
C GLN A 84 16.09 -12.12 -21.60
N SER A 85 16.59 -11.74 -22.77
CA SER A 85 15.96 -11.03 -23.87
C SER A 85 14.66 -11.63 -24.44
N ASN A 86 14.10 -12.67 -23.81
CA ASN A 86 12.95 -13.45 -24.24
C ASN A 86 11.83 -13.57 -23.17
N GLY A 87 11.68 -12.59 -22.28
CA GLY A 87 10.39 -12.27 -21.64
C GLY A 87 9.85 -13.18 -20.53
N SER A 88 10.65 -14.06 -19.90
CA SER A 88 10.19 -14.87 -18.76
C SER A 88 10.81 -14.40 -17.43
N PRO A 89 10.01 -14.18 -16.37
CA PRO A 89 10.55 -13.83 -15.06
C PRO A 89 11.37 -15.00 -14.48
N PRO A 90 12.30 -14.74 -13.54
CA PRO A 90 13.02 -15.80 -12.81
C PRO A 90 12.10 -16.88 -12.27
N GLY A 91 12.54 -18.14 -12.34
CA GLY A 91 11.81 -19.27 -11.78
C GLY A 91 11.51 -19.14 -10.28
N TRP A 92 12.28 -18.31 -9.55
CA TRP A 92 12.01 -18.01 -8.15
C TRP A 92 10.91 -17.01 -7.86
N LEU A 93 10.48 -16.25 -8.87
CA LEU A 93 9.28 -15.43 -8.79
C LEU A 93 8.05 -16.26 -9.12
N THR A 94 8.13 -17.12 -10.14
CA THR A 94 6.95 -17.69 -10.80
C THR A 94 6.60 -19.12 -10.43
N GLY A 95 7.38 -19.79 -9.56
CA GLY A 95 7.07 -21.15 -9.17
C GLY A 95 7.85 -21.71 -7.98
N VAL A 96 7.74 -23.02 -7.84
CA VAL A 96 8.45 -23.82 -6.84
C VAL A 96 9.94 -23.80 -7.16
N ILE A 97 10.74 -23.19 -6.28
CA ILE A 97 12.19 -23.22 -6.39
C ILE A 97 12.70 -24.44 -5.66
N TYR A 98 13.49 -25.23 -6.36
CA TYR A 98 14.37 -26.19 -5.72
C TYR A 98 15.69 -25.48 -5.47
N PHE A 99 15.92 -25.04 -4.24
CA PHE A 99 17.19 -24.42 -3.88
C PHE A 99 18.28 -25.48 -3.91
N HIS A 100 19.11 -25.47 -4.96
CA HIS A 100 20.13 -26.50 -5.19
C HIS A 100 21.51 -26.21 -4.58
N HIS A 101 21.65 -25.16 -3.77
CA HIS A 101 22.98 -24.70 -3.36
C HIS A 101 23.08 -24.50 -1.84
N ASP A 102 23.95 -25.32 -1.23
CA ASP A 102 24.64 -25.14 0.06
C ASP A 102 23.88 -25.41 1.37
N LEU A 103 22.69 -25.99 1.31
CA LEU A 103 21.98 -26.48 2.50
C LEU A 103 21.60 -27.94 2.29
N GLU A 104 22.48 -28.86 2.71
CA GLU A 104 22.11 -30.27 2.88
C GLU A 104 20.79 -30.33 3.66
N ASN A 105 19.72 -30.84 3.02
CA ASN A 105 18.37 -31.03 3.55
C ASN A 105 17.33 -29.89 3.41
N PHE A 106 17.58 -28.83 2.63
CA PHE A 106 16.53 -27.82 2.41
C PHE A 106 15.53 -28.21 1.30
N LYS A 107 14.38 -28.79 1.68
CA LYS A 107 13.19 -28.96 0.82
C LYS A 107 12.20 -27.83 1.04
N GLY A 108 12.56 -26.62 0.62
CA GLY A 108 11.68 -25.47 0.69
C GLY A 108 11.00 -25.21 -0.64
N GLU A 109 9.76 -25.66 -0.78
CA GLU A 109 8.93 -25.37 -1.93
C GLU A 109 8.28 -23.98 -1.76
N LEU A 110 8.36 -23.15 -2.79
CA LEU A 110 7.73 -21.82 -2.90
C LEU A 110 8.10 -20.81 -1.79
N PRO A 111 8.91 -19.78 -2.11
CA PRO A 111 9.25 -18.75 -1.14
C PRO A 111 8.08 -17.80 -0.88
N VAL A 112 7.79 -17.59 0.39
CA VAL A 112 6.77 -16.65 0.86
C VAL A 112 7.35 -15.67 1.87
N VAL A 113 6.76 -14.49 1.94
CA VAL A 113 7.02 -13.48 2.96
C VAL A 113 5.77 -13.31 3.81
N ALA A 114 5.93 -13.10 5.12
CA ALA A 114 4.80 -12.81 6.00
C ALA A 114 4.08 -11.53 5.55
N LEU A 115 2.75 -11.53 5.53
CA LEU A 115 1.95 -10.40 5.01
C LEU A 115 2.33 -9.08 5.68
N LYS A 116 2.45 -9.06 7.01
CA LYS A 116 2.79 -7.86 7.77
C LYS A 116 4.17 -7.30 7.39
N GLU A 117 5.14 -8.19 7.15
CA GLU A 117 6.48 -7.81 6.73
C GLU A 117 6.48 -7.23 5.32
N ALA A 118 5.78 -7.89 4.39
CA ALA A 118 5.57 -7.42 3.02
C ALA A 118 4.90 -6.04 2.99
N GLU A 119 3.83 -5.83 3.77
CA GLU A 119 3.14 -4.55 3.88
C GLU A 119 4.05 -3.45 4.43
N SER A 120 4.81 -3.75 5.49
CA SER A 120 5.77 -2.83 6.09
C SER A 120 6.84 -2.42 5.08
N TRP A 121 7.42 -3.38 4.37
CA TRP A 121 8.44 -3.11 3.35
C TRP A 121 7.89 -2.28 2.18
N LEU A 122 6.73 -2.65 1.62
CA LEU A 122 6.07 -1.88 0.56
C LEU A 122 5.71 -0.45 0.98
N SER A 123 5.44 -0.22 2.27
CA SER A 123 5.13 1.12 2.78
C SER A 123 6.28 2.11 2.59
N THR A 124 7.53 1.61 2.53
CA THR A 124 8.72 2.44 2.27
C THR A 124 8.75 3.04 0.85
N PHE A 125 8.04 2.40 -0.09
CA PHE A 125 7.90 2.84 -1.48
C PHE A 125 6.59 3.59 -1.75
N SER A 126 5.65 3.53 -0.80
CA SER A 126 4.40 4.26 -0.94
C SER A 126 4.70 5.76 -0.91
N PRO A 127 4.22 6.55 -1.88
CA PRO A 127 4.36 8.00 -1.79
C PRO A 127 3.76 8.42 -0.46
N LYS A 128 4.57 9.08 0.39
CA LYS A 128 4.08 9.67 1.63
C LYS A 128 2.88 10.50 1.23
N ALA A 129 1.70 10.17 1.77
CA ALA A 129 0.53 10.97 1.52
C ALA A 129 0.90 12.40 1.90
N GLY A 130 0.97 13.28 0.90
CA GLY A 130 1.14 14.71 1.15
C GLY A 130 0.08 15.17 2.15
N PRO A 131 0.30 16.29 2.85
CA PRO A 131 -0.70 16.80 3.79
C PRO A 131 -2.06 16.77 3.10
N GLY A 132 -2.95 15.93 3.61
CA GLY A 132 -4.25 15.69 2.98
C GLY A 132 -4.92 17.03 2.76
N ARG A 133 -5.65 17.17 1.64
CA ARG A 133 -6.39 18.40 1.34
C ARG A 133 -7.12 18.86 2.61
N PRO A 134 -6.94 20.12 3.06
CA PRO A 134 -7.57 20.61 4.27
C PRO A 134 -9.06 20.25 4.27
N SER A 135 -9.51 19.62 5.35
CA SER A 135 -10.91 19.23 5.49
C SER A 135 -11.80 20.45 5.26
N LYS A 136 -12.71 20.37 4.27
CA LYS A 136 -13.70 21.43 4.01
C LYS A 136 -14.44 21.82 5.29
N ARG A 137 -14.62 20.90 6.25
CA ARG A 137 -15.23 21.15 7.56
C ARG A 137 -14.41 22.10 8.42
N ALA A 138 -13.10 21.88 8.50
CA ALA A 138 -12.20 22.72 9.29
C ALA A 138 -12.10 24.14 8.72
N VAL A 139 -12.02 24.23 7.39
CA VAL A 139 -11.99 25.52 6.68
C VAL A 139 -13.32 26.28 6.85
N ALA A 140 -14.46 25.60 6.67
CA ALA A 140 -15.79 26.17 6.88
C ALA A 140 -16.02 26.64 8.32
N ALA A 141 -15.60 25.84 9.32
CA ALA A 141 -15.71 26.22 10.73
C ALA A 141 -14.84 27.44 11.07
N LYS A 142 -13.64 27.53 10.48
CA LYS A 142 -12.76 28.69 10.66
C LYS A 142 -13.37 29.95 10.04
N ALA A 143 -13.94 29.85 8.83
CA ALA A 143 -14.63 30.96 8.19
C ALA A 143 -15.86 31.41 8.99
N TYR A 144 -16.67 30.47 9.49
CA TYR A 144 -17.79 30.76 10.39
C TYR A 144 -17.34 31.53 11.63
N LYS A 145 -16.31 31.06 12.35
CA LYS A 145 -15.82 31.72 13.57
C LYS A 145 -15.27 33.12 13.30
N LYS A 146 -14.74 33.37 12.10
CA LYS A 146 -14.27 34.70 11.67
C LYS A 146 -15.42 35.66 11.39
N LEU A 147 -16.47 35.18 10.71
CA LEU A 147 -17.64 36.00 10.36
C LEU A 147 -18.58 36.25 11.55
N TYR A 148 -18.70 35.27 12.44
CA TYR A 148 -19.64 35.30 13.57
C TYR A 148 -18.91 34.97 14.89
N PRO A 149 -18.03 35.86 15.39
CA PRO A 149 -17.24 35.60 16.59
C PRO A 149 -18.11 35.38 17.84
N ASN A 150 -19.27 36.05 17.91
CA ASN A 150 -20.24 35.93 19.00
C ASN A 150 -21.39 34.95 18.69
N GLY A 151 -21.26 34.18 17.61
CA GLY A 151 -22.32 33.33 17.10
C GLY A 151 -23.31 34.06 16.18
N HIS A 152 -23.89 33.32 15.24
CA HIS A 152 -24.77 33.86 14.21
C HIS A 152 -26.13 34.36 14.74
N THR A 153 -26.59 33.84 15.88
CA THR A 153 -27.82 34.29 16.55
C THR A 153 -27.70 35.72 17.08
N ALA A 154 -26.53 36.13 17.57
CA ALA A 154 -26.29 37.51 18.00
C ALA A 154 -26.36 38.50 16.83
N ALA A 155 -26.14 38.02 15.60
CA ALA A 155 -26.27 38.81 14.36
C ALA A 155 -27.67 38.69 13.72
N ASN A 156 -28.65 38.06 14.38
CA ASN A 156 -29.97 37.73 13.83
C ASN A 156 -29.92 36.99 12.47
N ALA A 157 -28.83 36.26 12.21
CA ALA A 157 -28.64 35.50 10.99
C ALA A 157 -29.20 34.08 11.15
N THR A 158 -29.81 33.56 10.09
CA THR A 158 -30.23 32.16 9.99
C THR A 158 -29.10 31.29 9.45
N TRP A 159 -29.15 29.98 9.69
CA TRP A 159 -28.17 29.04 9.12
C TRP A 159 -28.06 29.12 7.59
N LYS A 160 -29.14 29.46 6.87
CA LYS A 160 -29.11 29.66 5.42
C LYS A 160 -28.24 30.86 5.03
N GLN A 161 -28.42 31.98 5.72
CA GLN A 161 -27.61 33.19 5.52
C GLN A 161 -26.14 32.94 5.90
N VAL A 162 -25.90 32.23 7.01
CA VAL A 162 -24.56 31.82 7.41
C VAL A 162 -23.85 31.00 6.33
N ALA A 163 -24.56 30.04 5.72
CA ALA A 163 -24.00 29.24 4.64
C ALA A 163 -23.57 30.13 3.46
N LEU A 164 -24.45 31.03 3.01
CA LEU A 164 -24.14 31.97 1.91
C LEU A 164 -22.93 32.85 2.21
N SER A 165 -22.85 33.43 3.42
CA SER A 165 -21.70 34.28 3.80
C SER A 165 -20.39 33.50 3.91
N VAL A 166 -20.44 32.24 4.37
CA VAL A 166 -19.27 31.35 4.39
C VAL A 166 -18.86 30.94 2.97
N GLU A 167 -19.82 30.70 2.08
CA GLU A 167 -19.56 30.40 0.67
C GLU A 167 -18.88 31.57 -0.05
N GLU A 168 -19.34 32.79 0.20
CA GLU A 168 -18.76 34.01 -0.36
C GLU A 168 -17.29 34.19 0.06
N VAL A 169 -16.98 33.99 1.35
CA VAL A 169 -15.59 34.09 1.86
C VAL A 169 -14.69 32.98 1.31
N LEU A 170 -15.23 31.79 1.06
CA LEU A 170 -14.45 30.63 0.63
C LEU A 170 -14.42 30.44 -0.89
N GLY A 171 -15.18 31.23 -1.66
CA GLY A 171 -15.31 31.09 -3.11
C GLY A 171 -15.79 29.69 -3.54
N SER A 172 -16.49 28.96 -2.66
CA SER A 172 -16.89 27.59 -2.92
C SER A 172 -18.14 27.21 -2.12
N GLN A 173 -18.95 26.31 -2.68
CA GLN A 173 -20.20 25.86 -2.06
C GLN A 173 -19.94 25.06 -0.77
N VAL A 174 -20.66 25.40 0.29
CA VAL A 174 -20.55 24.84 1.64
C VAL A 174 -21.95 24.65 2.23
N SER A 175 -22.33 23.40 2.45
CA SER A 175 -23.61 23.09 3.08
C SER A 175 -23.63 23.44 4.57
N ILE A 176 -24.81 23.78 5.09
CA ILE A 176 -25.06 24.01 6.53
C ILE A 176 -24.52 22.85 7.38
N ARG A 177 -24.78 21.60 6.96
CA ARG A 177 -24.30 20.39 7.65
C ARG A 177 -22.77 20.31 7.71
N THR A 178 -22.07 20.81 6.70
CA THR A 178 -20.59 20.86 6.69
C THR A 178 -20.06 21.84 7.74
N ILE A 179 -20.70 23.00 7.87
CA ILE A 179 -20.38 24.00 8.89
C ILE A 179 -20.67 23.43 10.29
N GLN A 180 -21.88 22.90 10.51
CA GLN A 180 -22.30 22.33 11.79
C GLN A 180 -21.39 21.17 12.23
N ARG A 181 -21.03 20.26 11.33
CA ARG A 181 -20.06 19.18 11.61
C ARG A 181 -18.67 19.72 11.94
N GLY A 182 -18.23 20.78 11.26
CA GLY A 182 -16.96 21.44 11.57
C GLY A 182 -16.95 22.13 12.94
N LEU A 183 -18.11 22.55 13.42
CA LEU A 183 -18.32 23.15 14.74
C LEU A 183 -18.63 22.14 15.85
N GLY A 184 -18.79 20.85 15.52
CA GLY A 184 -19.19 19.81 16.48
C GLY A 184 -20.66 19.85 16.89
N LEU A 185 -21.52 20.53 16.13
CA LEU A 185 -22.95 20.71 16.42
C LEU A 185 -23.85 19.64 15.80
N ALA A 186 -23.34 18.86 14.87
CA ALA A 186 -24.07 17.79 14.21
C ALA A 186 -23.23 16.51 14.22
N SER A 187 -23.73 15.47 14.88
CA SER A 187 -23.24 14.09 14.84
C SER A 187 -23.55 13.46 13.48
#